data_AF-A0A2S6Q1A7-F1
#
_entry.id   AF-A0A2S6Q1A7-F1
#
_cell.length_a   1.000
_cell.length_b   1.000
_cell.length_c   1.000
_cell.angle_alpha   90.00
_cell.angle_beta   90.00
_cell.angle_gamma   90.00
#
_symmetry.space_group_name_H-M   'P 1'
#
loop_
_entity.id
_entity.type
_entity.pdbx_description
1 polymer ?
#
loop_
_entity_poly.entity_id
_entity_poly.type
_entity_poly.pdbx_seq_one_letter_code
_entity_poly.pdbx_strand_id
1 'polypeptide(L)' 'MTSQKSARAGCLPAPSGCRWCGIEARSHARQWVEAVGWHVWETPTDEQRKERMRARRGQLPMPGQ' A
#
# COMPACT_ATOMS: atom_id res chain seq x y z
N MET A 1 6.73 -19.42 11.81
CA MET A 1 6.42 -19.39 10.37
C MET A 1 5.60 -18.15 10.06
N THR A 2 6.21 -16.97 9.98
CA THR A 2 5.54 -15.75 9.49
C THR A 2 6.40 -15.21 8.37
N SER A 3 6.13 -15.72 7.16
CA SER A 3 6.77 -15.25 5.94
C SER A 3 6.25 -13.86 5.61
N GLN A 4 6.80 -12.85 6.30
CA GLN A 4 6.77 -11.47 5.84
C GLN A 4 7.62 -11.43 4.56
N LYS A 5 7.04 -11.89 3.45
CA LYS A 5 7.72 -11.99 2.18
C LYS A 5 7.86 -10.60 1.58
N SER A 6 8.89 -9.90 2.05
CA SER A 6 9.67 -8.86 1.37
C SER A 6 8.90 -8.02 0.34
N ALA A 7 8.29 -6.94 0.81
CA ALA A 7 8.25 -5.71 0.02
C ALA A 7 9.72 -5.27 -0.14
N ARG A 8 10.36 -5.66 -1.24
CA ARG A 8 11.70 -5.15 -1.58
C ARG A 8 11.68 -3.62 -1.52
N ALA A 9 12.71 -3.09 -0.87
CA ALA A 9 12.95 -1.69 -0.57
C ALA A 9 12.48 -0.70 -1.66
N GLY A 10 11.77 0.34 -1.25
CA GLY A 10 11.67 1.60 -2.00
C GLY A 10 10.36 1.93 -2.70
N CYS A 11 9.40 1.01 -2.80
CA CYS A 11 8.10 1.31 -3.43
C CYS A 11 7.01 1.42 -2.38
N LEU A 12 6.74 2.64 -1.92
CA LEU A 12 5.53 2.96 -1.15
C LEU A 12 4.30 2.32 -1.80
N PRO A 13 3.33 1.84 -1.00
CA PRO A 13 2.10 1.26 -1.54
C PRO A 13 1.49 2.21 -2.56
N ALA A 14 0.91 1.65 -3.62
CA ALA A 14 0.19 2.45 -4.61
C ALA A 14 -0.80 3.35 -3.86
N PRO A 15 -0.90 4.65 -4.20
CA PRO A 15 -1.80 5.54 -3.49
C PRO A 15 -3.24 4.99 -3.53
N SER A 16 -3.62 4.41 -4.67
CA SER A 16 -4.92 3.76 -4.92
C SER A 16 -5.00 2.29 -4.54
N GLY A 17 -3.99 1.73 -3.86
CA GLY A 17 -4.02 0.35 -3.37
C GLY A 17 -5.08 0.16 -2.29
N CYS A 18 -5.52 -1.08 -2.06
CA CYS A 18 -6.57 -1.43 -1.11
C CYS A 18 -6.41 -0.72 0.24
N ARG A 19 -7.53 -0.31 0.82
CA ARG A 19 -7.61 0.29 2.15
C ARG A 19 -6.84 -0.50 3.21
N TRP A 20 -6.92 -1.83 3.15
CA TRP A 20 -6.44 -2.74 4.20
C TRP A 20 -5.01 -3.24 3.97
N CYS A 21 -4.68 -3.72 2.77
CA CYS A 21 -3.39 -4.34 2.47
C CYS A 21 -2.51 -3.54 1.48
N GLY A 22 -3.03 -2.45 0.89
CA GLY A 22 -2.28 -1.63 -0.06
C GLY A 22 -2.03 -2.24 -1.44
N ILE A 23 -2.56 -3.44 -1.72
CA ILE A 23 -2.42 -4.12 -3.03
C ILE A 23 -3.35 -3.44 -4.05
N GLU A 24 -2.87 -3.27 -5.28
CA GLU A 24 -3.66 -2.68 -6.38
C GLU A 24 -4.88 -3.51 -6.75
N ALA A 25 -5.95 -2.83 -7.19
CA ALA A 25 -7.25 -3.47 -7.46
C ALA A 25 -7.16 -4.65 -8.43
N ARG A 26 -6.29 -4.53 -9.44
CA ARG A 26 -6.11 -5.55 -10.48
C ARG A 26 -5.56 -6.88 -9.95
N SER A 27 -4.72 -6.84 -8.91
CA SER A 27 -4.00 -8.01 -8.39
C SER A 27 -4.47 -8.43 -7.00
N HIS A 28 -5.43 -7.71 -6.40
CA HIS A 28 -5.86 -7.91 -5.02
C HIS A 28 -6.67 -9.18 -4.82
N ALA A 29 -7.60 -9.49 -5.72
CA ALA A 29 -8.55 -10.60 -5.58
C ALA A 29 -9.22 -10.62 -4.18
N ARG A 30 -8.96 -11.63 -3.36
CA ARG A 30 -9.39 -11.70 -1.96
C ARG A 30 -8.19 -12.01 -1.08
N GLN A 31 -7.95 -11.15 -0.10
CA GLN A 31 -6.79 -11.24 0.79
C GLN A 31 -7.25 -11.30 2.23
N TRP A 32 -6.41 -11.87 3.09
CA TRP A 32 -6.62 -11.90 4.52
C TRP A 32 -5.67 -10.91 5.20
N VAL A 33 -6.19 -10.08 6.10
CA VAL A 33 -5.41 -9.17 6.96
C VAL A 33 -5.93 -9.31 8.38
N GLU A 34 -5.05 -9.36 9.39
CA GLU A 34 -5.42 -9.59 10.79
C GLU A 34 -6.52 -8.65 11.32
N ALA A 35 -6.50 -7.38 10.90
CA ALA A 35 -7.42 -6.35 11.40
C ALA A 35 -8.87 -6.52 10.92
N VAL A 36 -9.10 -7.18 9.77
CA VAL A 36 -10.42 -7.25 9.11
C VAL A 36 -10.79 -8.67 8.65
N GLY A 37 -9.85 -9.61 8.71
CA GLY A 37 -10.00 -10.95 8.16
C GLY A 37 -9.98 -10.97 6.64
N TRP A 38 -10.78 -11.88 6.07
CA TRP A 38 -10.95 -12.02 4.62
C TRP A 38 -11.70 -10.81 4.06
N HIS A 39 -11.05 -10.07 3.17
CA HIS A 39 -11.63 -8.90 2.53
C HIS A 39 -11.37 -8.92 1.03
N VAL A 40 -12.30 -8.29 0.30
CA VAL A 40 -12.14 -7.94 -1.12
C VAL A 40 -11.47 -6.58 -1.23
N TRP A 41 -11.06 -6.21 -2.44
CA TRP A 41 -10.48 -4.89 -2.66
C TRP A 41 -11.48 -3.80 -2.24
N GLU A 42 -11.04 -2.91 -1.38
CA GLU A 42 -11.82 -1.75 -0.94
C GLU A 42 -11.03 -0.48 -1.27
N THR A 43 -11.73 0.49 -1.87
CA THR A 43 -11.15 1.78 -2.22
C THR A 43 -10.54 2.43 -0.97
N PRO A 44 -9.26 2.88 -1.03
CA PRO A 44 -8.64 3.58 0.10
C PRO A 44 -9.35 4.90 0.37
N THR A 45 -9.33 5.35 1.62
CA THR A 45 -9.88 6.65 1.98
C THR A 45 -9.03 7.79 1.42
N ASP A 46 -9.63 8.97 1.24
CA ASP A 46 -8.91 10.16 0.78
C ASP A 46 -7.73 10.53 1.68
N GLU A 47 -7.90 10.33 2.98
CA GLU A 47 -6.85 10.53 3.98
C GLU A 47 -5.68 9.56 3.76
N GLN A 48 -5.96 8.26 3.59
CA GLN A 48 -4.93 7.27 3.29
C GLN A 48 -4.23 7.56 1.97
N ARG A 49 -4.97 8.00 0.93
CA ARG A 49 -4.38 8.42 -0.35
C ARG A 49 -3.44 9.61 -0.16
N LYS A 50 -3.88 10.63 0.59
CA LYS A 50 -3.10 11.84 0.89
C LYS A 50 -1.81 11.53 1.64
N GLU A 51 -1.88 10.67 2.66
CA GLU A 51 -0.71 10.25 3.43
C GLU A 51 0.29 9.47 2.57
N ARG A 52 -0.20 8.52 1.76
CA ARG A 52 0.65 7.75 0.83
C ARG A 52 1.34 8.65 -0.20
N MET A 53 0.61 9.63 -0.76
CA MET A 53 1.19 10.62 -1.67
C MET A 53 2.22 11.52 -0.99
N ARG A 54 1.96 11.95 0.25
CA ARG A 54 2.93 12.71 1.05
C ARG A 54 4.20 11.91 1.32
N ALA A 55 4.05 10.64 1.73
CA ALA A 55 5.18 9.75 1.94
C ALA A 55 5.98 9.57 0.64
N ARG A 56 5.30 9.44 -0.51
CA ARG A 56 5.94 9.34 -1.84
C ARG A 56 6.76 10.58 -2.14
N ARG A 57 6.21 11.75 -1.84
CA ARG A 57 6.91 13.02 -2.01
C ARG A 57 8.15 13.15 -1.11
N GLY A 58 8.08 12.66 0.12
CA GLY A 58 9.22 12.69 1.07
C GLY A 58 10.31 11.66 0.78
N GLN A 59 10.01 10.62 -0.01
CA GLN A 59 10.96 9.56 -0.39
C GLN A 59 11.54 9.73 -1.79
N LEU A 60 11.10 10.74 -2.56
CA LEU A 60 11.82 11.13 -3.77
C LEU A 60 13.23 11.56 -3.34
N PRO A 61 14.30 10.85 -3.73
CA PRO A 61 15.63 11.40 -3.59
C PRO A 61 15.62 12.73 -4.34
N MET A 62 16.01 13.80 -3.66
CA MET A 62 16.21 15.10 -4.29
C MET A 62 17.03 14.90 -5.57
N PRO A 63 16.52 15.25 -6.77
CA PRO A 63 17.34 15.19 -7.96
C PRO A 63 18.36 16.34 -7.89
N GLY A 64 19.61 16.03 -7.55
CA GLY A 64 20.72 16.98 -7.61
C GLY A 64 21.62 17.03 -6.37
N GLN A 65 22.42 15.98 -6.15
CA GLN A 65 23.81 16.13 -5.72
C GLN A 65 24.70 15.87 -6.93
#